data_AF-A0A0Q6VLC9-F1
#
_entry.id   AF-A0A0Q6VLC9-F1
#
_cell.length_a   1.000
_cell.length_b   1.000
_cell.length_c   1.000
_cell.angle_alpha   90.00
_cell.angle_beta   90.00
_cell.angle_gamma   90.00
#
_symmetry.space_group_name_H-M   'P 1'
#
loop_
_entity.id
_entity.type
_entity.pdbx_description
1 polymer ?
#
loop_
_entity_poly.entity_id
_entity_poly.type
_entity_poly.pdbx_seq_one_letter_code
_entity_poly.pdbx_strand_id
1 'polypeptide(L)' 'MIEFKPSDRNSERTAEIERQLKKLDVEMASPNIKEAKHAELNVLYRQLCAERDVLAPRH' A
#
# COMPACT_ATOMS: atom_id res chain seq x y z
N MET A 1 -29.97 2.44 12.50
CA MET A 1 -29.16 2.79 11.31
C MET A 1 -27.75 3.03 11.79
N ILE A 2 -26.78 2.19 11.43
CA ILE A 2 -25.38 2.51 11.69
C ILE A 2 -24.97 3.47 10.58
N GLU A 3 -24.73 4.73 10.94
CA GLU A 3 -24.14 5.71 10.02
C GLU A 3 -22.74 5.24 9.64
N PHE A 4 -22.63 4.72 8.43
CA PHE A 4 -21.36 4.32 7.84
C PHE A 4 -20.64 5.58 7.39
N LYS A 5 -19.86 6.21 8.27
CA LYS A 5 -19.00 7.35 7.89
C LYS A 5 -17.90 6.84 6.94
N PRO A 6 -17.85 7.26 5.66
CA PRO A 6 -16.82 6.83 4.73
C PRO A 6 -15.40 7.29 5.11
N SER A 7 -15.28 8.26 6.01
CA SER A 7 -14.01 8.85 6.46
C SER A 7 -13.13 7.88 7.25
N ASP A 8 -13.71 7.00 8.08
CA ASP A 8 -12.92 6.09 8.92
C ASP A 8 -12.33 4.93 8.12
N ARG A 9 -13.12 4.30 7.23
CA ARG A 9 -12.66 3.16 6.42
C ARG A 9 -11.54 3.52 5.46
N ASN A 10 -11.59 4.71 4.84
CA ASN A 10 -10.53 5.15 3.94
C ASN A 10 -9.23 5.43 4.71
N SER A 11 -9.32 5.94 5.94
CA SER A 11 -8.17 6.16 6.81
C SER A 11 -7.56 4.83 7.27
N GLU A 12 -8.38 3.87 7.71
CA GLU A 12 -7.93 2.52 8.08
C GLU A 12 -7.26 1.80 6.90
N ARG A 13 -7.85 1.90 5.70
CA ARG A 13 -7.30 1.30 4.48
C ARG A 13 -5.99 1.97 4.06
N THR A 14 -5.90 3.29 4.15
CA THR A 14 -4.67 4.04 3.86
C THR A 14 -3.55 3.63 4.81
N ALA A 15 -3.82 3.55 6.12
CA ALA A 15 -2.84 3.11 7.12
C ALA A 15 -2.41 1.65 6.93
N GLU A 16 -3.31 0.78 6.45
CA GLU A 16 -2.96 -0.60 6.09
C GLU A 16 -2.06 -0.66 4.85
N ILE A 17 -2.37 0.11 3.81
CA ILE A 17 -1.54 0.23 2.61
C ILE A 17 -0.15 0.74 2.97
N GLU A 18 -0.02 1.76 3.82
CA GLU A 18 1.28 2.27 4.28
C GLU A 18 2.11 1.21 5.02
N ARG A 19 1.48 0.39 5.87
CA ARG A 19 2.18 -0.74 6.53
C ARG A 19 2.66 -1.77 5.52
N GLN A 20 1.86 -2.08 4.51
CA GLN A 20 2.24 -3.03 3.46
C GLN A 20 3.38 -2.48 2.61
N LEU A 21 3.34 -1.21 2.22
CA LEU A 21 4.42 -0.54 1.49
C LEU A 21 5.73 -0.57 2.27
N LYS A 22 5.70 -0.25 3.58
CA LYS A 22 6.90 -0.31 4.44
C LYS A 22 7.48 -1.72 4.53
N LYS A 23 6.63 -2.75 4.57
CA LYS A 23 7.07 -4.15 4.56
C LYS A 23 7.71 -4.51 3.21
N LEU A 24 7.10 -4.08 2.10
CA LEU A 24 7.65 -4.27 0.76
C LEU A 24 9.01 -3.58 0.61
N ASP A 25 9.19 -2.37 1.13
CA ASP A 25 10.49 -1.68 1.12
C ASP A 25 11.59 -2.49 1.84
N VAL A 26 11.27 -3.07 3.00
CA VAL A 26 12.22 -3.94 3.74
C VAL A 26 12.52 -5.22 2.97
N GLU A 27 11.51 -5.83 2.34
CA GLU A 27 11.70 -7.04 1.53
C GLU A 27 12.52 -6.76 0.26
N MET A 28 12.26 -5.65 -0.44
CA MET A 28 13.01 -5.22 -1.62
C MET A 28 14.44 -4.79 -1.29
N ALA A 29 14.67 -4.20 -0.12
CA ALA A 29 16.00 -3.86 0.39
C ALA A 29 16.82 -5.09 0.84
N SER A 30 16.22 -6.29 0.82
CA SER A 30 16.94 -7.51 1.18
C SER A 30 18.02 -7.82 0.13
N PRO A 31 19.30 -7.91 0.51
CA PRO A 31 20.40 -8.16 -0.44
C PRO A 31 20.34 -9.56 -1.09
N ASN A 32 19.49 -10.46 -0.57
CA ASN A 32 19.30 -11.82 -1.07
C ASN A 32 18.01 -11.98 -1.92
N ILE A 33 17.33 -10.89 -2.28
CA ILE A 33 16.14 -11.00 -3.11
C ILE A 33 16.52 -11.33 -4.55
N LYS A 34 15.81 -12.31 -5.15
CA LYS A 34 15.95 -12.63 -6.58
C LYS A 34 15.33 -11.51 -7.41
N GLU A 35 15.93 -11.15 -8.55
CA GLU A 35 15.40 -10.11 -9.46
C GLU A 35 13.93 -10.33 -9.85
N ALA A 36 13.53 -11.58 -10.11
CA ALA A 36 12.14 -11.92 -10.41
C ALA A 36 11.20 -11.54 -9.25
N LYS A 37 11.61 -11.85 -8.01
CA LYS A 37 10.85 -11.50 -6.80
C LYS A 37 10.86 -9.99 -6.56
N HIS A 38 11.97 -9.31 -6.83
CA HIS A 38 12.03 -7.86 -6.76
C HIS A 38 11.07 -7.20 -7.76
N ALA A 39 10.99 -7.71 -8.99
CA ALA A 39 10.04 -7.23 -9.99
C ALA A 39 8.59 -7.43 -9.54
N GLU A 40 8.25 -8.60 -8.98
CA GLU A 40 6.92 -8.87 -8.41
C GLU A 40 6.57 -7.93 -7.26
N LEU A 41 7.48 -7.74 -6.30
CA LEU A 41 7.27 -6.83 -5.16
C LEU A 41 7.14 -5.37 -5.63
N ASN A 42 7.90 -4.96 -6.65
CA ASN A 42 7.82 -3.61 -7.21
C ASN A 42 6.50 -3.36 -7.96
N VAL A 43 5.94 -4.37 -8.63
CA VAL A 43 4.59 -4.29 -9.21
C VAL A 43 3.55 -4.12 -8.10
N LEU A 44 3.64 -4.93 -7.04
CA LEU A 44 2.75 -4.84 -5.88
C LEU A 44 2.83 -3.46 -5.21
N TYR A 45 4.04 -2.94 -5.05
CA TYR A 45 4.31 -1.61 -4.49
C TYR A 45 3.63 -0.51 -5.31
N ARG A 46 3.76 -0.55 -6.64
CA ARG A 46 3.10 0.42 -7.54
C ARG A 46 1.57 0.35 -7.46
N GLN A 47 1.00 -0.85 -7.37
CA GLN A 47 -0.44 -1.02 -7.22
C GLN A 47 -0.96 -0.44 -5.91
N LEU A 48 -0.26 -0.70 -4.81
CA LEU A 48 -0.61 -0.15 -3.50
C LEU A 48 -0.47 1.37 -3.44
N CYS A 49 0.58 1.94 -4.06
CA CYS A 49 0.71 3.39 -4.20
C CYS A 49 -0.47 3.99 -4.99
N ALA A 50 -0.88 3.36 -6.10
CA ALA A 50 -2.03 3.82 -6.88
C ALA A 50 -3.34 3.72 -6.08
N GLU A 51 -3.54 2.65 -5.30
CA GLU A 51 -4.70 2.49 -4.42
C GLU A 51 -4.72 3.59 -3.34
N ARG A 52 -3.57 3.88 -2.72
CA ARG A 52 -3.43 4.98 -1.76
C ARG A 52 -3.75 6.33 -2.40
N ASP A 53 -3.24 6.60 -3.59
CA ASP A 53 -3.46 7.89 -4.27
C ASP A 53 -4.92 8.07 -4.73
N VAL A 54 -5.65 6.98 -5.00
CA VAL A 54 -7.10 7.01 -5.25
C VAL A 54 -7.89 7.26 -3.96
N LEU A 55 -7.43 6.71 -2.84
CA LEU A 55 -8.04 6.89 -1.52
C LEU A 55 -7.70 8.25 -0.90
N ALA A 56 -6.61 8.88 -1.33
CA ALA A 56 -6.23 10.22 -0.90
C ALA A 56 -7.28 11.23 -1.42
N PRO A 57 -7.83 12.09 -0.54
CA PRO A 57 -8.74 13.13 -0.98
C PRO A 57 -7.99 14.06 -1.93
N ARG A 58 -8.43 14.10 -3.20
CA ARG A 58 -7.99 15.13 -4.16
C ARG A 58 -8.44 16.48 -3.58
N HIS A 59 -7.48 17.21 -3.00
CA HIS A 59 -7.64 18.57 -2.52
C HIS A 59 -7.86 19.54 -3.68
#